data_AF-A0A1G4XFH1-F1
#
_entry.id   AF-A0A1G4XFH1-F1
#
_cell.length_a   1.000
_cell.length_b   1.000
_cell.length_c   1.000
_cell.angle_alpha   90.00
_cell.angle_beta   90.00
_cell.angle_gamma   90.00
#
_symmetry.space_group_name_H-M   'P 1'
#
loop_
_entity.id
_entity.type
_entity.pdbx_description
1 polymer ?
#
loop_
_entity_poly.entity_id
_entity_poly.type
_entity_poly.pdbx_seq_one_letter_code
_entity_poly.pdbx_strand_id
1 'polypeptide(L)'
;MTLQTVVGDVLLMLGVVLMAVAAVGLVRMPDVYNRTNAVAKAGGLGLVLVLLGVVVLDPGPTAVVVLLLAVVLQLFTVPIAGFEIGQAARISGAPMTPGTRTSPGADLPDGEPGRGDDGDR
;
A
#
# COMPACT_ATOMS: atom_id res chain seq x y z
N MET A 1 -5.58 -9.41 34.54
CA MET A 1 -5.05 -8.99 33.23
C MET A 1 -3.74 -8.29 33.49
N THR A 2 -2.64 -8.75 32.89
CA THR A 2 -1.35 -8.08 33.04
C THR A 2 -1.29 -6.91 32.05
N LEU A 3 -0.50 -5.86 32.34
CA LEU A 3 -0.35 -4.72 31.44
C LEU A 3 0.09 -5.17 30.03
N GLN A 4 0.95 -6.19 29.98
CA GLN A 4 1.44 -6.81 28.75
C GLN A 4 0.30 -7.39 27.89
N THR A 5 -0.68 -8.09 28.48
CA THR A 5 -1.80 -8.64 27.71
C THR A 5 -2.67 -7.53 27.13
N VAL A 6 -2.91 -6.47 27.89
CA VAL A 6 -3.69 -5.32 27.41
C VAL A 6 -3.00 -4.64 26.23
N VAL A 7 -1.69 -4.40 26.32
CA VAL A 7 -0.92 -3.78 25.23
C VAL A 7 -0.92 -4.67 23.99
N GLY A 8 -0.68 -5.96 24.14
CA GLY A 8 -0.70 -6.93 23.04
C GLY A 8 -2.06 -6.98 22.34
N ASP A 9 -3.15 -7.07 23.10
CA ASP A 9 -4.52 -7.14 22.58
C ASP A 9 -4.90 -5.85 21.81
N VAL A 10 -4.49 -4.68 22.32
CA VAL A 10 -4.72 -3.40 21.64
C VAL A 10 -3.96 -3.33 20.32
N LEU A 11 -2.69 -3.77 20.28
CA LEU A 11 -1.90 -3.81 19.05
C LEU A 11 -2.52 -4.75 18.01
N LEU A 12 -2.97 -5.94 18.44
CA LEU A 12 -3.67 -6.89 17.57
C LEU A 12 -4.96 -6.29 17.02
N MET A 13 -5.81 -5.72 17.87
CA MET A 13 -7.06 -5.11 17.44
C MET A 13 -6.82 -3.96 16.45
N LEU A 14 -5.86 -3.08 16.73
CA LEU A 14 -5.52 -1.99 15.82
C LEU A 14 -5.01 -2.51 14.48
N GLY A 15 -4.15 -3.53 14.49
CA GLY A 15 -3.64 -4.16 13.28
C GLY A 15 -4.75 -4.80 12.43
N VAL A 16 -5.70 -5.49 13.05
CA VAL A 16 -6.88 -6.06 12.38
C VAL A 16 -7.77 -4.98 11.79
N VAL A 17 -8.01 -3.88 12.53
CA VAL A 17 -8.79 -2.74 12.02
C VAL A 17 -8.10 -2.12 10.80
N LEU A 18 -6.78 -1.94 10.82
CA LEU A 18 -6.05 -1.43 9.66
C LEU A 18 -6.11 -2.39 8.47
N MET A 19 -6.05 -3.70 8.67
CA MET A 19 -6.26 -4.67 7.59
C MET A 19 -7.68 -4.57 7.01
N ALA A 20 -8.70 -4.39 7.85
CA ALA A 20 -10.07 -4.16 7.38
C ALA A 20 -10.16 -2.85 6.57
N VAL A 21 -9.50 -1.78 7.02
CA VAL A 21 -9.40 -0.51 6.27
C VAL A 21 -8.68 -0.72 4.93
N ALA A 22 -7.63 -1.52 4.87
CA ALA A 22 -6.93 -1.86 3.62
C ALA A 22 -7.86 -2.58 2.64
N ALA A 23 -8.62 -3.57 3.12
CA ALA A 23 -9.59 -4.31 2.31
C ALA A 23 -10.74 -3.41 1.82
N VAL A 24 -11.28 -2.54 2.68
CA VAL A 24 -12.28 -1.54 2.28
C VAL A 24 -11.70 -0.55 1.28
N GLY A 25 -10.47 -0.09 1.50
CA GLY A 25 -9.76 0.82 0.59
C GLY A 25 -9.55 0.21 -0.80
N LEU A 26 -9.24 -1.09 -0.87
CA LEU A 26 -9.11 -1.83 -2.12
C LEU A 26 -10.42 -1.85 -2.93
N VAL A 27 -11.57 -1.97 -2.27
CA VAL A 27 -12.89 -2.07 -2.93
C VAL A 27 -13.48 -0.69 -3.22
N ARG A 28 -13.30 0.29 -2.32
CA ARG A 28 -13.93 1.62 -2.44
C ARG A 28 -13.14 2.64 -3.23
N MET A 29 -11.81 2.51 -3.36
CA MET A 29 -11.03 3.52 -4.06
C MET A 29 -11.37 3.55 -5.57
N PRO A 30 -11.45 4.76 -6.16
CA PRO A 30 -11.95 4.95 -7.52
C PRO A 30 -11.04 4.42 -8.63
N ASP A 31 -9.72 4.43 -8.43
CA ASP A 31 -8.74 3.96 -9.43
C ASP A 31 -7.72 2.98 -8.83
N VAL A 32 -6.99 2.29 -9.71
CA VAL A 32 -6.03 1.24 -9.33
C VAL A 32 -4.79 1.79 -8.62
N TYR A 33 -4.41 3.04 -8.91
CA TYR A 33 -3.26 3.72 -8.29
C TYR A 33 -3.56 4.03 -6.82
N ASN A 34 -4.75 4.54 -6.53
CA ASN A 34 -5.24 4.85 -5.20
C ASN A 34 -5.50 3.57 -4.40
N ARG A 35 -6.03 2.52 -5.03
CA ARG A 35 -6.18 1.18 -4.41
C ARG A 35 -4.84 0.61 -3.97
N THR A 36 -3.84 0.63 -4.85
CA THR A 36 -2.48 0.13 -4.55
C THR A 36 -1.86 0.88 -3.38
N ASN A 37 -1.99 2.21 -3.35
CA ASN A 37 -1.52 3.03 -2.24
C ASN A 37 -2.25 2.74 -0.92
N ALA A 38 -3.57 2.56 -0.97
CA ALA A 38 -4.37 2.24 0.21
C ALA A 38 -3.95 0.90 0.83
N VAL A 39 -3.77 -0.13 0.00
CA VAL A 39 -3.33 -1.46 0.44
C VAL A 39 -1.89 -1.42 0.98
N ALA A 40 -0.98 -0.76 0.27
CA ALA A 40 0.43 -0.67 0.68
C ALA A 40 0.59 -0.06 2.08
N LYS A 41 -0.13 1.04 2.36
CA LYS A 41 -0.03 1.77 3.63
C LYS A 41 -0.79 1.05 4.75
N ALA A 42 -2.09 0.83 4.59
CA ALA A 42 -2.92 0.27 5.65
C ALA A 42 -2.63 -1.23 5.87
N GLY A 43 -2.42 -1.99 4.81
CA GLY A 43 -2.08 -3.42 4.89
C GLY A 43 -0.69 -3.65 5.48
N GLY A 44 0.30 -2.85 5.05
CA GLY A 44 1.66 -2.91 5.59
C GLY A 44 1.70 -2.60 7.09
N LEU A 45 1.10 -1.48 7.52
CA LEU A 45 1.04 -1.13 8.94
C LEU A 45 0.22 -2.13 9.76
N GLY A 46 -0.88 -2.64 9.21
CA GLY A 46 -1.72 -3.65 9.85
C GLY A 46 -0.94 -4.94 10.16
N LEU A 47 -0.19 -5.45 9.18
CA LEU A 47 0.67 -6.63 9.36
C LEU A 47 1.71 -6.43 10.47
N VAL A 48 2.40 -5.28 10.45
CA VAL A 48 3.43 -4.97 11.45
C VAL A 48 2.84 -4.88 12.86
N LEU A 49 1.69 -4.23 13.03
CA LEU A 49 1.02 -4.13 14.33
C LEU A 49 0.55 -5.49 14.86
N VAL A 50 0.01 -6.35 13.98
CA VAL A 50 -0.39 -7.71 14.37
C VAL A 50 0.83 -8.49 14.86
N LEU A 51 1.91 -8.53 14.08
CA LEU A 51 3.12 -9.26 14.45
C LEU A 51 3.80 -8.68 15.70
N LEU A 52 3.76 -7.35 15.88
CA LEU A 52 4.25 -6.71 17.10
C LEU A 52 3.41 -7.10 18.31
N GLY A 53 2.08 -7.16 18.17
CA GLY A 53 1.17 -7.67 19.21
C GLY A 53 1.50 -9.11 19.61
N VAL A 54 1.79 -9.99 18.64
CA VAL A 54 2.24 -11.36 18.89
C VAL A 54 3.56 -11.38 19.68
N VAL A 55 4.56 -10.59 19.27
CA VAL A 55 5.84 -10.49 19.99
C VAL A 55 5.67 -9.97 21.42
N VAL A 56 4.72 -9.06 21.66
CA VAL A 56 4.43 -8.55 23.01
C VAL A 56 3.74 -9.61 23.87
N LEU A 57 2.83 -10.41 23.31
CA LEU A 57 2.10 -11.44 24.06
C LEU A 57 2.96 -12.68 24.33
N ASP A 58 3.76 -13.08 23.34
CA ASP A 58 4.67 -14.23 23.41
C ASP A 58 6.07 -13.82 22.88
N PRO A 59 6.91 -13.21 23.74
CA PRO A 59 8.23 -12.72 23.36
C PRO A 59 9.22 -13.88 23.18
N GLY A 60 9.07 -14.61 22.07
CA GLY A 60 9.96 -15.68 21.65
C GLY A 60 10.94 -15.25 20.54
N PRO A 61 12.14 -15.85 20.45
CA PRO A 61 13.10 -15.57 19.37
C PRO A 61 12.48 -15.78 17.98
N THR A 62 11.66 -16.82 17.83
CA THR A 62 10.94 -17.13 16.59
C THR A 62 9.99 -16.01 16.19
N ALA A 63 9.22 -15.45 17.13
CA ALA A 63 8.27 -14.38 16.85
C ALA A 63 8.99 -13.11 16.37
N VAL A 64 10.11 -12.78 16.99
CA VAL A 64 10.95 -11.63 16.60
C VAL A 64 11.56 -11.84 15.21
N VAL A 65 12.09 -13.03 14.92
CA VAL A 65 12.63 -13.35 13.59
C VAL A 65 11.54 -13.26 12.51
N VAL A 66 10.34 -13.79 12.77
CA VAL A 66 9.20 -13.70 11.85
C VAL A 66 8.79 -12.25 11.62
N LEU A 67 8.71 -11.42 12.67
CA LEU A 67 8.42 -9.99 12.54
C LEU A 67 9.44 -9.29 11.66
N LEU A 68 10.74 -9.49 11.92
CA LEU A 68 11.82 -8.86 11.16
C LEU A 68 11.81 -9.30 9.69
N LEU A 69 11.67 -10.61 9.43
CA LEU A 69 11.59 -11.14 8.07
C LEU A 69 10.36 -10.60 7.34
N ALA A 70 9.19 -10.57 8.00
CA ALA A 70 7.98 -10.03 7.41
C ALA A 70 8.15 -8.54 7.04
N VAL A 71 8.72 -7.72 7.94
CA VAL A 71 8.99 -6.30 7.66
C VAL A 71 9.95 -6.14 6.48
N VAL A 72 11.08 -6.85 6.48
CA VAL A 72 12.08 -6.76 5.41
C VAL A 72 11.48 -7.17 4.08
N LEU A 73 10.83 -8.33 4.02
CA LEU A 73 10.19 -8.81 2.80
C LEU A 73 9.12 -7.82 2.33
N GLN A 74 8.28 -7.31 3.22
CA GLN A 74 7.26 -6.31 2.88
C GLN A 74 7.86 -5.05 2.26
N LEU A 75 8.98 -4.54 2.80
CA LEU A 75 9.66 -3.35 2.29
C LEU A 75 10.21 -3.53 0.86
N PHE A 76 10.55 -4.75 0.47
CA PHE A 76 10.96 -5.04 -0.92
C PHE A 76 9.75 -5.35 -1.81
N THR A 77 8.85 -6.21 -1.34
CA THR A 77 7.71 -6.70 -2.12
C THR A 77 6.71 -5.60 -2.45
N VAL A 78 6.40 -4.69 -1.50
CA VAL A 78 5.38 -3.66 -1.71
C VAL A 78 5.75 -2.66 -2.81
N PRO A 79 6.96 -2.05 -2.82
CA PRO A 79 7.38 -1.17 -3.90
C PRO A 79 7.45 -1.87 -5.26
N ILE A 80 7.98 -3.10 -5.31
CA ILE A 80 8.08 -3.87 -6.57
C ILE A 80 6.68 -4.15 -7.12
N ALA A 81 5.78 -4.67 -6.28
CA ALA A 81 4.38 -4.92 -6.68
C ALA A 81 3.69 -3.62 -7.11
N GLY A 82 3.91 -2.51 -6.39
CA GLY A 82 3.33 -1.22 -6.74
C GLY A 82 3.80 -0.67 -8.08
N PHE A 83 5.08 -0.82 -8.41
CA PHE A 83 5.64 -0.43 -9.69
C PHE A 83 5.03 -1.25 -10.83
N GLU A 84 5.03 -2.58 -10.70
CA GLU A 84 4.49 -3.49 -11.72
C GLU A 84 2.98 -3.26 -11.93
N ILE A 85 2.21 -3.08 -10.86
CA ILE A 85 0.77 -2.74 -10.96
C ILE A 85 0.59 -1.39 -11.67
N GLY A 86 1.42 -0.39 -11.35
CA GLY A 86 1.38 0.92 -12.00
C GLY A 86 1.70 0.86 -13.49
N GLN A 87 2.70 0.08 -13.88
CA GLN A 87 3.08 -0.13 -15.27
C GLN A 87 2.01 -0.91 -16.03
N ALA A 88 1.46 -1.98 -15.44
CA ALA A 88 0.36 -2.74 -16.02
C ALA A 88 -0.90 -1.87 -16.19
N ALA A 89 -1.20 -1.01 -15.22
CA ALA A 89 -2.30 -0.05 -15.30
C ALA A 89 -2.14 0.95 -16.44
N ARG A 90 -0.91 1.47 -16.64
CA ARG A 90 -0.59 2.35 -17.76
C ARG A 90 -0.78 1.65 -19.12
N ILE A 91 -0.16 0.48 -19.28
CA ILE A 91 -0.22 -0.27 -20.55
C ILE A 91 -1.66 -0.72 -20.87
N SER A 92 -2.45 -1.09 -19.87
CA SER A 92 -3.85 -1.50 -20.06
C SER A 92 -4.82 -0.34 -20.27
N GLY A 93 -4.38 0.92 -20.14
CA GLY A 93 -5.25 2.09 -20.23
C GLY A 93 -6.28 2.14 -19.11
N ALA A 94 -5.93 1.69 -17.90
CA ALA A 94 -6.84 1.65 -16.77
C ALA A 94 -7.40 3.05 -16.45
N PRO A 95 -8.72 3.18 -16.21
CA PRO A 95 -9.33 4.48 -15.96
C PRO A 95 -8.77 5.12 -14.68
N MET A 96 -8.40 6.40 -14.79
CA MET A 96 -7.96 7.21 -13.67
C MET A 96 -9.14 7.98 -13.07
N THR A 97 -9.01 8.38 -11.80
CA THR A 97 -10.05 9.18 -11.13
C THR A 97 -10.33 10.49 -11.87
N PRO A 98 -11.60 10.91 -12.02
CA PRO A 98 -11.93 12.20 -12.64
C PRO A 98 -11.19 13.37 -11.98
N GLY A 99 -10.52 14.19 -12.79
CA GLY A 99 -9.71 15.32 -12.31
C GLY A 99 -8.23 15.01 -12.10
N THR A 100 -7.78 13.79 -12.44
CA THR A 100 -6.35 13.46 -12.51
C THR A 100 -5.71 14.24 -13.65
N ARG A 101 -4.77 15.13 -13.33
CA ARG A 101 -3.98 15.87 -14.32
C ARG A 101 -2.77 15.03 -14.70
N THR A 102 -2.75 14.53 -15.93
CA THR A 102 -1.56 13.94 -16.51
C THR A 102 -0.73 15.04 -17.19
N SER A 103 0.59 14.92 -17.15
CA SER A 103 1.45 15.81 -17.90
C SER A 103 1.24 15.56 -19.40
N PRO A 104 1.21 16.61 -20.25
CA PRO A 104 1.15 16.45 -21.69
C PRO A 104 2.25 15.49 -22.19
N GLY A 105 1.85 14.45 -22.92
CA GLY A 105 2.76 13.41 -23.42
C GLY A 105 3.00 12.20 -22.51
N ALA A 106 2.40 12.14 -21.32
CA ALA A 106 2.54 10.98 -20.41
C ALA A 106 1.98 9.65 -20.98
N ASP A 107 1.08 9.76 -21.96
CA ASP A 107 0.45 8.63 -22.67
C ASP A 107 1.01 8.43 -24.09
N LEU A 108 1.98 9.26 -24.52
CA LEU A 108 2.65 9.10 -25.80
C LEU A 108 3.74 8.01 -25.68
N PRO A 109 3.97 7.21 -26.74
CA PRO A 109 5.15 6.35 -26.82
C PRO A 109 6.42 7.21 -26.70
N ASP A 110 7.42 6.72 -25.96
CA ASP A 110 8.71 7.41 -25.77
C ASP A 110 9.32 7.77 -27.13
N GLY A 111 9.25 9.04 -27.53
CA GLY A 111 9.80 9.55 -28.80
C GLY A 111 8.95 10.58 -29.55
N GLU A 112 7.67 10.72 -29.24
CA GLU A 112 6.82 11.76 -29.84
C GLU A 112 6.89 13.07 -29.01
N PRO A 113 7.42 14.18 -29.54
CA PRO A 113 7.39 15.46 -28.86
C PRO A 113 5.94 15.84 -28.58
N GLY A 114 5.57 15.95 -27.30
CA GLY A 114 4.28 16.51 -26.91
C GLY A 114 4.11 17.86 -27.58
N ARG A 115 3.21 17.94 -28.57
CA ARG A 115 2.84 19.20 -29.21
C ARG A 115 2.33 20.09 -28.09
N GLY A 116 3.16 21.06 -27.70
CA GLY A 116 2.79 22.08 -26.73
C GLY A 116 1.52 22.73 -27.24
N ASP A 117 0.46 22.63 -26.46
CA ASP A 117 -0.74 23.42 -26.66
C ASP A 117 -0.37 24.87 -26.33
N ASP A 118 0.12 25.58 -27.35
CA ASP A 118 0.23 27.04 -27.39
C ASP A 118 -1.21 27.59 -27.48
N GLY A 119 -1.91 27.50 -26.34
CA GLY A 119 -3.34 27.73 -26.21
C GLY A 119 -3.71 28.70 -25.11
N ASP A 120 -2.80 29.57 -24.66
CA ASP A 120 -3.14 30.75 -23.85
C ASP A 120 -3.51 31.93 -24.78
N ARG A 121 -4.80 32.06 -25.09
CA ARG A 121 -5.48 33.31 -25.44
C ARG A 121 -6.90 33.34 -24.87
#